data_AF-A0A935RFZ7-F1
#
_entry.id   AF-A0A935RFZ7-F1
#
_cell.length_a   1.000
_cell.length_b   1.000
_cell.length_c   1.000
_cell.angle_alpha   90.00
_cell.angle_beta   90.00
_cell.angle_gamma   90.00
#
_symmetry.space_group_name_H-M   'P 1'
#
loop_
_entity.id
_entity.type
_entity.pdbx_description
1 polymer ?
#
loop_
_entity_poly.entity_id
_entity_poly.type
_entity_poly.pdbx_seq_one_letter_code
_entity_poly.pdbx_strand_id
1 'polypeptide(L)'
;MSKGPRIYNLFPLLCGSVRQWEEHLPRIAAMGFNWVYLNPFHFPGFSGSLYAVKDYYRIHDLMWDGEHSLEDLLKAFCWKAGEHGLSVIMDLVVNHTSKDALLTEQHPEWFLRESDGSLRSPRAVDPADTRNVTIWGDLAEIDYHDHSHRAGLVSYFGDMIGHFIDCGIRGFRCDAAYLVPAEIWSMLTSFARFKRHDATFFAETLGCRLDQVTALRSAGFDYMFNSARWWDFRSPWLLEQYNSFRHIAPSIAFPESHDTERVATDLQRGGLGDPALIERAYKMRYLFAAVFSTGVMIPVGFEYGFRTKLDVVQHAPGALGAAAVRYLWLHRRRQPHAGGHSGAQRGRRATPGAHRRSRSGLPAASSVGRAVVGAVGPEYRSASWAPGAHAGSRRRRGHGAGSHPGWQGRNHHGR
;
A
#
# COMPACT_ATOMS: atom_id res chain seq x y z
N MET A 1 -4.55 26.53 7.84
CA MET A 1 -4.81 25.07 7.68
C MET A 1 -3.61 24.48 6.94
N SER A 2 -2.85 23.58 7.57
CA SER A 2 -1.87 22.81 6.81
C SER A 2 -2.64 21.98 5.78
N LYS A 3 -2.15 21.93 4.53
CA LYS A 3 -2.78 21.10 3.51
C LYS A 3 -2.49 19.64 3.87
N GLY A 4 -3.52 18.81 4.07
CA GLY A 4 -3.37 17.39 4.39
C GLY A 4 -2.49 16.62 3.39
N PRO A 5 -2.06 15.39 3.72
CA PRO A 5 -1.06 14.66 2.96
C PRO A 5 -1.64 14.17 1.64
N ARG A 6 -1.00 14.55 0.54
CA ARG A 6 -1.19 13.99 -0.80
C ARG A 6 0.04 13.14 -1.07
N ILE A 7 -0.14 11.83 -0.93
CA ILE A 7 0.93 10.84 -0.93
C ILE A 7 0.97 10.14 -2.28
N TYR A 8 2.16 10.07 -2.86
CA TYR A 8 2.44 9.23 -4.00
C TYR A 8 3.33 8.07 -3.55
N ASN A 9 2.82 6.84 -3.61
CA ASN A 9 3.57 5.63 -3.28
C ASN A 9 4.46 5.25 -4.49
N LEU A 10 5.74 5.61 -4.41
CA LEU A 10 6.77 5.17 -5.34
C LEU A 10 7.20 3.76 -4.93
N PHE A 11 6.95 2.78 -5.80
CA PHE A 11 7.22 1.38 -5.50
C PHE A 11 8.67 1.03 -5.92
N PRO A 12 9.59 0.77 -4.97
CA PRO A 12 11.02 0.69 -5.24
C PRO A 12 11.42 -0.33 -6.32
N LEU A 13 10.92 -1.58 -6.24
CA LEU A 13 11.26 -2.64 -7.20
C LEU A 13 10.85 -2.33 -8.65
N LEU A 14 9.87 -1.44 -8.83
CA LEU A 14 9.41 -1.04 -10.16
C LEU A 14 10.28 0.09 -10.74
N CYS A 15 10.87 0.92 -9.87
CA CYS A 15 11.55 2.17 -10.24
C CYS A 15 13.08 2.02 -10.35
N GLY A 16 13.63 0.84 -10.10
CA GLY A 16 15.06 0.56 -10.23
C GLY A 16 15.89 1.06 -9.05
N SER A 17 17.11 1.52 -9.30
CA SER A 17 18.00 2.02 -8.26
C SER A 17 17.53 3.33 -7.64
N VAL A 18 18.01 3.68 -6.44
CA VAL A 18 17.64 4.93 -5.76
C VAL A 18 17.86 6.16 -6.64
N ARG A 19 18.93 6.17 -7.46
CA ARG A 19 19.20 7.24 -8.43
C ARG A 19 18.10 7.37 -9.47
N GLN A 20 17.53 6.26 -9.93
CA GLN A 20 16.44 6.26 -10.91
C GLN A 20 15.11 6.73 -10.29
N TRP A 21 14.94 6.60 -8.97
CA TRP A 21 13.73 7.11 -8.30
C TRP A 21 13.62 8.64 -8.43
N GLU A 22 14.76 9.33 -8.45
CA GLU A 22 14.83 10.79 -8.58
C GLU A 22 14.15 11.30 -9.86
N GLU A 23 14.22 10.53 -10.94
CA GLU A 23 13.60 10.87 -12.24
C GLU A 23 12.07 11.01 -12.16
N HIS A 24 11.45 10.43 -11.12
CA HIS A 24 10.01 10.51 -10.91
C HIS A 24 9.57 11.77 -10.13
N LEU A 25 10.49 12.41 -9.38
CA LEU A 25 10.15 13.54 -8.51
C LEU A 25 9.48 14.72 -9.25
N PRO A 26 9.96 15.18 -10.42
CA PRO A 26 9.33 16.28 -11.13
C PRO A 26 7.87 15.99 -11.51
N ARG A 27 7.60 14.75 -11.94
CA ARG A 27 6.25 14.33 -12.34
C ARG A 27 5.32 14.19 -11.13
N ILE A 28 5.83 13.66 -10.02
CA ILE A 28 5.07 13.54 -8.77
C ILE A 28 4.67 14.93 -8.27
N ALA A 29 5.62 15.87 -8.23
CA ALA A 29 5.35 17.25 -7.83
C ALA A 29 4.37 17.96 -8.80
N ALA A 30 4.51 17.75 -10.11
CA ALA A 30 3.61 18.32 -11.12
C ALA A 30 2.15 17.84 -10.97
N MET A 31 1.93 16.64 -10.44
CA MET A 31 0.59 16.14 -10.09
C MET A 31 0.04 16.73 -8.78
N GLY A 32 0.82 17.52 -8.05
CA GLY A 32 0.42 18.22 -6.83
C GLY A 32 0.57 17.42 -5.53
N PHE A 33 1.24 16.27 -5.58
CA PHE A 33 1.62 15.52 -4.37
C PHE A 33 2.62 16.32 -3.54
N ASN A 34 2.62 16.12 -2.22
CA ASN A 34 3.58 16.73 -1.29
C ASN A 34 4.34 15.70 -0.45
N TRP A 35 4.02 14.41 -0.61
CA TRP A 35 4.74 13.31 0.01
C TRP A 35 5.05 12.22 -1.02
N VAL A 36 6.26 11.66 -0.94
CA VAL A 36 6.65 10.43 -1.62
C VAL A 36 6.77 9.34 -0.58
N TYR A 37 6.00 8.28 -0.71
CA TYR A 37 6.09 7.11 0.15
C TYR A 37 6.87 6.00 -0.55
N LEU A 38 7.90 5.51 0.14
CA LEU A 38 8.72 4.38 -0.25
C LEU A 38 8.31 3.16 0.58
N ASN A 39 7.92 2.08 -0.09
CA ASN A 39 7.87 0.75 0.51
C ASN A 39 9.28 0.36 1.04
N PRO A 40 9.42 -0.71 1.84
CA PRO A 40 10.72 -1.08 2.38
C PRO A 40 11.77 -1.23 1.27
N PHE A 41 12.94 -0.65 1.49
CA PHE A 41 14.09 -0.70 0.58
C PHE A 41 15.28 -1.45 1.18
N HIS A 42 15.07 -2.05 2.35
CA HIS A 42 16.08 -2.76 3.12
C HIS A 42 16.44 -4.10 2.48
N PHE A 43 17.60 -4.65 2.85
CA PHE A 43 18.02 -5.96 2.39
C PHE A 43 17.05 -7.04 2.90
N PRO A 44 16.42 -7.81 2.00
CA PRO A 44 15.41 -8.78 2.40
C PRO A 44 16.05 -10.09 2.87
N GLY A 45 15.27 -10.88 3.59
CA GLY A 45 15.60 -12.26 3.93
C GLY A 45 15.41 -13.22 2.78
N PHE A 46 15.45 -14.51 3.09
CA PHE A 46 15.47 -15.59 2.10
C PHE A 46 14.28 -15.61 1.11
N SER A 47 13.14 -15.00 1.47
CA SER A 47 11.97 -14.93 0.58
C SER A 47 12.10 -13.86 -0.52
N GLY A 48 13.02 -12.90 -0.35
CA GLY A 48 13.15 -11.74 -1.23
C GLY A 48 12.01 -10.72 -1.09
N SER A 49 11.08 -10.91 -0.15
CA SER A 49 10.00 -9.95 0.10
C SER A 49 10.53 -8.67 0.72
N LEU A 50 10.10 -7.50 0.21
CA LEU A 50 10.42 -6.20 0.81
C LEU A 50 10.05 -6.13 2.30
N TYR A 51 8.96 -6.78 2.70
CA TYR A 51 8.49 -6.77 4.09
C TYR A 51 9.17 -7.83 4.97
N ALA A 52 9.89 -8.79 4.38
CA ALA A 52 10.73 -9.73 5.13
C ALA A 52 12.12 -9.13 5.35
N VAL A 53 12.22 -8.08 6.16
CA VAL A 53 13.49 -7.35 6.37
C VAL A 53 14.50 -8.23 7.10
N LYS A 54 15.71 -8.36 6.53
CA LYS A 54 16.84 -9.07 7.16
C LYS A 54 17.82 -8.12 7.82
N ASP A 55 18.11 -7.00 7.17
CA ASP A 55 19.01 -5.96 7.65
C ASP A 55 18.48 -4.57 7.30
N TYR A 56 18.08 -3.81 8.32
CA TYR A 56 17.53 -2.46 8.17
C TYR A 56 18.56 -1.44 7.65
N TYR A 57 19.86 -1.67 7.86
CA TYR A 57 20.89 -0.69 7.52
C TYR A 57 21.57 -0.97 6.17
N ARG A 58 21.15 -2.02 5.47
CA ARG A 58 21.62 -2.35 4.13
C ARG A 58 20.51 -2.16 3.10
N ILE A 59 20.83 -1.52 1.98
CA ILE A 59 19.94 -1.38 0.83
C ILE A 59 19.71 -2.74 0.14
N HIS A 60 18.52 -2.96 -0.40
CA HIS A 60 18.25 -4.07 -1.29
C HIS A 60 19.12 -4.00 -2.56
N ASP A 61 19.74 -5.11 -2.95
CA ASP A 61 20.64 -5.19 -4.11
C ASP A 61 20.03 -4.69 -5.44
N LEU A 62 18.72 -4.83 -5.67
CA LEU A 62 18.04 -4.33 -6.87
C LEU A 62 17.86 -2.81 -6.89
N MET A 63 18.05 -2.16 -5.75
CA MET A 63 17.89 -0.72 -5.55
C MET A 63 19.25 -0.02 -5.37
N TRP A 64 20.32 -0.80 -5.17
CA TRP A 64 21.68 -0.29 -5.03
C TRP A 64 22.25 0.18 -6.37
N ASP A 65 23.07 1.22 -6.34
CA ASP A 65 23.73 1.74 -7.54
C ASP A 65 25.14 1.15 -7.77
N GLY A 66 25.60 0.29 -6.86
CA GLY A 66 26.91 -0.35 -6.92
C GLY A 66 28.07 0.48 -6.35
N GLU A 67 27.82 1.70 -5.88
CA GLU A 67 28.88 2.64 -5.51
C GLU A 67 28.65 3.32 -4.15
N HIS A 68 27.41 3.71 -3.84
CA HIS A 68 27.11 4.57 -2.70
C HIS A 68 26.49 3.80 -1.53
N SER A 69 26.69 4.32 -0.31
CA SER A 69 26.02 3.81 0.89
C SER A 69 24.51 4.05 0.84
N LEU A 70 23.74 3.31 1.65
CA LEU A 70 22.30 3.54 1.79
C LEU A 70 22.02 4.98 2.25
N GLU A 71 22.82 5.47 3.19
CA GLU A 71 22.71 6.79 3.77
C GLU A 71 22.93 7.89 2.74
N ASP A 72 23.98 7.78 1.91
CA ASP A 72 24.27 8.77 0.88
C ASP A 72 23.19 8.79 -0.20
N LEU A 73 22.69 7.60 -0.60
CA LEU A 73 21.59 7.47 -1.55
C LEU A 73 20.31 8.12 -1.01
N LEU A 74 19.94 7.85 0.24
CA LEU A 74 18.74 8.44 0.85
C LEU A 74 18.87 9.94 1.08
N LYS A 75 20.04 10.43 1.51
CA LYS A 75 20.31 11.87 1.67
C LYS A 75 20.15 12.60 0.34
N ALA A 76 20.74 12.08 -0.73
CA ALA A 76 20.63 12.66 -2.06
C ALA A 76 19.16 12.66 -2.55
N PHE A 77 18.46 11.54 -2.39
CA PHE A 77 17.05 11.42 -2.78
C PHE A 77 16.15 12.39 -1.99
N CYS A 78 16.29 12.44 -0.66
CA CYS A 78 15.50 13.33 0.20
C CYS A 78 15.79 14.81 -0.09
N TRP A 79 17.05 15.16 -0.36
CA TRP A 79 17.43 16.51 -0.78
C TRP A 79 16.70 16.92 -2.07
N LYS A 80 16.79 16.10 -3.12
CA LYS A 80 16.11 16.35 -4.40
C LYS A 80 14.60 16.38 -4.28
N ALA A 81 14.02 15.50 -3.46
CA ALA A 81 12.59 15.54 -3.16
C ALA A 81 12.20 16.90 -2.55
N GLY A 82 13.02 17.41 -1.61
CA GLY A 82 12.85 18.72 -1.00
C GLY A 82 12.90 19.88 -2.01
N GLU A 83 13.78 19.83 -3.01
CA GLU A 83 13.85 20.84 -4.10
C GLU A 83 12.54 20.91 -4.90
N HIS A 84 11.77 19.82 -4.94
CA HIS A 84 10.45 19.74 -5.56
C HIS A 84 9.29 20.00 -4.58
N GLY A 85 9.55 20.36 -3.33
CA GLY A 85 8.53 20.56 -2.30
C GLY A 85 7.89 19.25 -1.80
N LEU A 86 8.58 18.12 -1.99
CA LEU A 86 8.15 16.80 -1.56
C LEU A 86 8.87 16.41 -0.25
N SER A 87 8.14 15.81 0.67
CA SER A 87 8.70 15.13 1.85
C SER A 87 8.68 13.62 1.65
N VAL A 88 9.64 12.90 2.24
CA VAL A 88 9.76 11.44 2.05
C VAL A 88 9.22 10.69 3.27
N ILE A 89 8.39 9.68 3.00
CA ILE A 89 7.86 8.70 3.96
C ILE A 89 8.56 7.37 3.72
N MET A 90 9.14 6.81 4.78
CA MET A 90 9.68 5.45 4.79
C MET A 90 8.65 4.48 5.38
N ASP A 91 8.56 3.27 4.83
CA ASP A 91 7.83 2.18 5.49
C ASP A 91 8.58 1.69 6.74
N LEU A 92 7.90 1.61 7.86
CA LEU A 92 8.43 1.23 9.16
C LEU A 92 7.80 -0.10 9.57
N VAL A 93 8.54 -1.18 9.30
CA VAL A 93 8.18 -2.56 9.62
C VAL A 93 8.88 -2.95 10.93
N VAL A 94 8.14 -2.96 12.03
CA VAL A 94 8.68 -3.25 13.38
C VAL A 94 7.88 -4.30 14.13
N ASN A 95 6.76 -4.78 13.57
CA ASN A 95 5.96 -5.88 14.09
C ASN A 95 6.62 -7.27 13.85
N HIS A 96 7.49 -7.37 12.84
CA HIS A 96 8.17 -8.60 12.47
C HIS A 96 9.49 -8.31 11.72
N THR A 97 10.31 -9.35 11.55
CA THR A 97 11.45 -9.38 10.63
C THR A 97 11.37 -10.63 9.74
N SER A 98 12.33 -10.84 8.84
CA SER A 98 12.53 -12.19 8.28
C SER A 98 13.03 -13.17 9.35
N LYS A 99 12.76 -14.47 9.17
CA LYS A 99 13.30 -15.53 10.05
C LYS A 99 14.81 -15.69 10.02
N ASP A 100 15.47 -15.22 8.95
CA ASP A 100 16.94 -15.18 8.85
C ASP A 100 17.50 -13.76 9.04
N ALA A 101 16.76 -12.89 9.73
CA ALA A 101 17.20 -11.53 10.03
C ALA A 101 18.35 -11.52 11.04
N LEU A 102 19.27 -10.57 10.91
CA LEU A 102 20.38 -10.37 11.87
C LEU A 102 19.85 -10.23 13.30
N LEU A 103 18.69 -9.60 13.46
CA LEU A 103 18.06 -9.40 14.75
C LEU A 103 17.65 -10.72 15.42
N THR A 104 17.26 -11.74 14.65
CA THR A 104 16.90 -13.06 15.20
C THR A 104 18.12 -13.82 15.73
N GLU A 105 19.31 -13.53 15.20
CA GLU A 105 20.58 -14.11 15.67
C GLU A 105 21.13 -13.35 16.87
N GLN A 106 21.06 -12.03 16.84
CA GLN A 106 21.62 -11.14 17.87
C GLN A 106 20.74 -11.06 19.12
N HIS A 107 19.42 -11.09 18.95
CA HIS A 107 18.42 -10.94 19.99
C HIS A 107 17.32 -12.00 19.88
N PRO A 108 17.66 -13.30 19.97
CA PRO A 108 16.69 -14.40 19.84
C PRO A 108 15.57 -14.37 20.89
N GLU A 109 15.76 -13.64 21.99
CA GLU A 109 14.82 -13.43 23.09
C GLU A 109 13.73 -12.39 22.77
N TRP A 110 13.91 -11.55 21.74
CA TRP A 110 12.92 -10.56 21.31
C TRP A 110 11.79 -11.15 20.45
N PHE A 111 11.86 -12.44 20.14
CA PHE A 111 10.93 -13.07 19.20
C PHE A 111 10.08 -14.13 19.87
N LEU A 112 8.84 -14.21 19.40
CA LEU A 112 7.90 -15.22 19.83
C LEU A 112 8.31 -16.58 19.27
N ARG A 113 8.11 -17.62 20.07
CA ARG A 113 8.42 -19.00 19.71
C ARG A 113 7.19 -19.88 19.76
N GLU A 114 7.14 -20.86 18.86
CA GLU A 114 6.20 -21.97 18.93
C GLU A 114 6.63 -22.96 20.01
N SER A 115 5.76 -23.91 20.34
CA SER A 115 6.04 -24.93 21.38
C SER A 115 7.24 -25.83 21.06
N ASP A 116 7.62 -25.94 19.78
CA ASP A 116 8.79 -26.69 19.33
C ASP A 116 10.10 -25.86 19.35
N GLY A 117 10.03 -24.62 19.81
CA GLY A 117 11.16 -23.68 19.91
C GLY A 117 11.45 -22.91 18.62
N SER A 118 10.75 -23.20 17.52
CA SER A 118 10.90 -22.45 16.26
C SER A 118 10.32 -21.03 16.35
N LEU A 119 10.81 -20.12 15.51
CA LEU A 119 10.28 -18.75 15.46
C LEU A 119 8.84 -18.74 14.97
N ARG A 120 7.96 -18.12 15.77
CA ARG A 120 6.55 -17.96 15.44
C ARG A 120 6.39 -17.01 14.27
N SER A 121 5.58 -17.43 13.31
CA SER A 121 5.18 -16.58 12.20
C SER A 121 3.96 -15.72 12.59
N PRO A 122 3.96 -14.43 12.21
CA PRO A 122 2.77 -13.60 12.32
C PRO A 122 1.60 -14.22 11.54
N ARG A 123 0.38 -13.92 11.99
CA ARG A 123 -0.85 -14.41 11.38
C ARG A 123 -1.91 -13.31 11.35
N ALA A 124 -2.70 -13.26 10.29
CA ALA A 124 -3.90 -12.44 10.23
C ALA A 124 -5.12 -13.30 9.95
N VAL A 125 -6.14 -13.05 10.76
CA VAL A 125 -7.46 -13.68 10.65
C VAL A 125 -8.33 -12.73 9.83
N ASP A 126 -8.97 -13.25 8.78
CA ASP A 126 -9.93 -12.47 8.00
C ASP A 126 -11.05 -11.98 8.92
N PRO A 127 -11.27 -10.65 9.04
CA PRO A 127 -12.38 -10.11 9.83
C PRO A 127 -13.75 -10.61 9.37
N ALA A 128 -13.87 -11.04 8.11
CA ALA A 128 -15.08 -11.56 7.50
C ALA A 128 -15.33 -13.04 7.78
N ASP A 129 -14.28 -13.83 7.89
CA ASP A 129 -14.35 -15.26 8.11
C ASP A 129 -13.18 -15.69 9.00
N THR A 130 -13.48 -15.91 10.28
CA THR A 130 -12.47 -16.26 11.28
C THR A 130 -11.77 -17.60 11.02
N ARG A 131 -12.23 -18.37 10.03
CA ARG A 131 -11.59 -19.62 9.57
C ARG A 131 -10.46 -19.36 8.57
N ASN A 132 -10.47 -18.21 7.90
CA ASN A 132 -9.42 -17.81 6.97
C ASN A 132 -8.29 -17.14 7.75
N VAL A 133 -7.23 -17.90 7.98
CA VAL A 133 -6.01 -17.42 8.63
C VAL A 133 -4.89 -17.44 7.61
N THR A 134 -4.29 -16.29 7.32
CA THR A 134 -3.03 -16.24 6.57
C THR A 134 -1.89 -16.25 7.55
N ILE A 135 -0.91 -17.11 7.28
CA ILE A 135 0.33 -17.23 8.03
C ILE A 135 1.46 -16.82 7.10
N TRP A 136 2.29 -15.89 7.55
CA TRP A 136 3.46 -15.45 6.80
C TRP A 136 4.69 -16.25 7.25
N GLY A 137 4.88 -17.41 6.62
CA GLY A 137 5.84 -18.44 7.04
C GLY A 137 7.32 -18.02 7.01
N ASP A 138 7.65 -16.95 6.28
CA ASP A 138 8.98 -16.37 6.14
C ASP A 138 9.32 -15.32 7.19
N LEU A 139 8.32 -14.86 7.95
CA LEU A 139 8.46 -13.80 8.94
C LEU A 139 8.58 -14.37 10.36
N ALA A 140 9.30 -13.64 11.21
CA ALA A 140 9.44 -13.88 12.64
C ALA A 140 8.77 -12.73 13.42
N GLU A 141 7.81 -13.07 14.28
CA GLU A 141 7.03 -12.10 15.06
C GLU A 141 7.82 -11.61 16.28
N ILE A 142 7.87 -10.29 16.48
CA ILE A 142 8.54 -9.66 17.61
C ILE A 142 7.62 -9.66 18.83
N ASP A 143 8.15 -10.03 20.00
CA ASP A 143 7.43 -10.01 21.27
C ASP A 143 7.48 -8.62 21.93
N TYR A 144 6.41 -7.86 21.77
CA TYR A 144 6.22 -6.61 22.51
C TYR A 144 5.48 -6.78 23.83
N HIS A 145 5.05 -7.99 24.20
CA HIS A 145 4.30 -8.24 25.43
C HIS A 145 5.21 -8.61 26.60
N ASP A 146 6.38 -9.19 26.34
CA ASP A 146 7.41 -9.34 27.37
C ASP A 146 8.06 -7.98 27.71
N HIS A 147 7.75 -7.48 28.91
CA HIS A 147 8.24 -6.20 29.39
C HIS A 147 9.77 -6.15 29.56
N SER A 148 10.44 -7.29 29.72
CA SER A 148 11.89 -7.34 29.95
C SER A 148 12.70 -6.89 28.74
N HIS A 149 12.18 -7.06 27.52
CA HIS A 149 12.88 -6.74 26.28
C HIS A 149 12.44 -5.42 25.64
N ARG A 150 11.32 -4.84 26.07
CA ARG A 150 10.75 -3.61 25.48
C ARG A 150 11.73 -2.45 25.42
N ALA A 151 12.54 -2.24 26.46
CA ALA A 151 13.51 -1.16 26.48
C ALA A 151 14.56 -1.32 25.38
N GLY A 152 15.04 -2.56 25.16
CA GLY A 152 15.97 -2.88 24.07
C GLY A 152 15.36 -2.66 22.69
N LEU A 153 14.13 -3.17 22.48
CA LEU A 153 13.37 -2.96 21.25
C LEU A 153 13.14 -1.48 20.92
N VAL A 154 12.71 -0.70 21.92
CA VAL A 154 12.46 0.74 21.76
C VAL A 154 13.75 1.48 21.47
N SER A 155 14.87 1.13 22.13
CA SER A 155 16.17 1.73 21.83
C SER A 155 16.60 1.41 20.40
N TYR A 156 16.57 0.14 19.99
CA TYR A 156 16.99 -0.29 18.66
C TYR A 156 16.19 0.39 17.54
N PHE A 157 14.85 0.34 17.62
CA PHE A 157 14.01 0.97 16.61
C PHE A 157 14.00 2.50 16.70
N GLY A 158 14.20 3.05 17.90
CA GLY A 158 14.43 4.49 18.10
C GLY A 158 15.68 4.94 17.35
N ASP A 159 16.81 4.27 17.56
CA ASP A 159 18.09 4.57 16.90
C ASP A 159 17.97 4.43 15.37
N MET A 160 17.29 3.38 14.90
CA MET A 160 16.99 3.18 13.48
C MET A 160 16.17 4.34 12.90
N ILE A 161 15.08 4.74 13.56
CA ILE A 161 14.26 5.89 13.16
C ILE A 161 15.13 7.16 13.14
N GLY A 162 15.94 7.36 14.18
CA GLY A 162 16.84 8.50 14.30
C GLY A 162 17.87 8.58 13.19
N HIS A 163 18.43 7.44 12.78
CA HIS A 163 19.34 7.30 11.67
C HIS A 163 18.69 7.71 10.34
N PHE A 164 17.47 7.24 10.07
CA PHE A 164 16.76 7.61 8.84
C PHE A 164 16.27 9.07 8.83
N ILE A 165 15.98 9.66 10.00
CA ILE A 165 15.76 11.11 10.14
C ILE A 165 17.01 11.90 9.74
N ASP A 166 18.21 11.45 10.12
CA ASP A 166 19.47 12.08 9.71
C ASP A 166 19.73 11.95 8.20
N CYS A 167 19.16 10.92 7.57
CA CYS A 167 19.15 10.77 6.11
C CYS A 167 18.12 11.65 5.40
N GLY A 168 17.27 12.38 6.15
CA GLY A 168 16.28 13.31 5.61
C GLY A 168 14.86 12.78 5.51
N ILE A 169 14.59 11.55 5.96
CA ILE A 169 13.23 11.03 6.08
C ILE A 169 12.43 11.89 7.06
N ARG A 170 11.21 12.28 6.68
CA ARG A 170 10.32 13.11 7.51
C ARG A 170 9.07 12.38 7.96
N GLY A 171 8.72 11.28 7.30
CA GLY A 171 7.52 10.51 7.58
C GLY A 171 7.80 9.02 7.76
N PHE A 172 6.98 8.36 8.56
CA PHE A 172 7.02 6.90 8.77
C PHE A 172 5.63 6.31 8.58
N ARG A 173 5.45 5.44 7.57
CA ARG A 173 4.25 4.61 7.44
C ARG A 173 4.46 3.37 8.29
N CYS A 174 3.66 3.19 9.33
CA CYS A 174 3.81 2.09 10.29
C CYS A 174 3.02 0.89 9.81
N ASP A 175 3.73 -0.16 9.36
CA ASP A 175 3.12 -1.41 8.88
C ASP A 175 2.36 -2.13 9.98
N ALA A 176 1.15 -2.60 9.66
CA ALA A 176 0.26 -3.33 10.54
C ALA A 176 0.28 -2.76 11.97
N ALA A 177 0.08 -1.43 12.08
CA ALA A 177 0.34 -0.68 13.31
C ALA A 177 -0.43 -1.24 14.52
N TYR A 178 -1.55 -1.89 14.26
CA TYR A 178 -2.43 -2.55 15.22
C TYR A 178 -1.84 -3.83 15.86
N LEU A 179 -0.72 -4.35 15.35
CA LEU A 179 0.02 -5.49 15.93
C LEU A 179 1.07 -5.06 16.96
N VAL A 180 1.34 -3.77 17.10
CA VAL A 180 2.32 -3.23 18.04
C VAL A 180 1.59 -2.40 19.10
N PRO A 181 1.88 -2.59 20.40
CA PRO A 181 1.21 -1.86 21.47
C PRO A 181 1.37 -0.34 21.35
N ALA A 182 0.30 0.40 21.67
CA ALA A 182 0.28 1.85 21.56
C ALA A 182 1.35 2.56 22.40
N GLU A 183 1.73 2.00 23.54
CA GLU A 183 2.81 2.51 24.38
C GLU A 183 4.18 2.46 23.68
N ILE A 184 4.44 1.41 22.90
CA ILE A 184 5.67 1.29 22.09
C ILE A 184 5.70 2.39 21.04
N TRP A 185 4.59 2.55 20.31
CA TRP A 185 4.45 3.64 19.34
C TRP A 185 4.60 5.02 19.98
N SER A 186 4.00 5.25 21.16
CA SER A 186 4.14 6.52 21.89
C SER A 186 5.60 6.83 22.20
N MET A 187 6.39 5.82 22.58
CA MET A 187 7.82 6.00 22.84
C MET A 187 8.60 6.28 21.55
N LEU A 188 8.37 5.51 20.48
CA LEU A 188 9.06 5.69 19.19
C LEU A 188 8.73 7.04 18.54
N THR A 189 7.46 7.44 18.55
CA THR A 189 7.04 8.74 18.02
C THR A 189 7.60 9.90 18.84
N SER A 190 7.69 9.76 20.17
CA SER A 190 8.31 10.76 21.04
C SER A 190 9.81 10.88 20.78
N PHE A 191 10.52 9.76 20.63
CA PHE A 191 11.94 9.75 20.28
C PHE A 191 12.20 10.45 18.94
N ALA A 192 11.41 10.13 17.92
CA ALA A 192 11.50 10.76 16.61
C ALA A 192 11.26 12.27 16.68
N ARG A 193 10.24 12.69 17.43
CA ARG A 193 9.88 14.11 17.59
C ARG A 193 10.87 14.90 18.43
N PHE A 194 11.54 14.25 19.37
CA PHE A 194 12.66 14.85 20.10
C PHE A 194 13.80 15.22 19.14
N LYS A 195 14.11 14.33 18.19
CA LYS A 195 15.14 14.57 17.17
C LYS A 195 14.69 15.54 16.07
N ARG A 196 13.42 15.44 15.63
CA ARG A 196 12.81 16.27 14.59
C ARG A 196 11.35 16.53 14.93
N HIS A 197 11.04 17.73 15.41
CA HIS A 197 9.70 18.08 15.94
C HIS A 197 8.54 17.86 14.96
N ASP A 198 8.79 17.87 13.65
CA ASP A 198 7.80 17.69 12.59
C ASP A 198 7.79 16.28 11.98
N ALA A 199 8.47 15.31 12.61
CA ALA A 199 8.39 13.90 12.22
C ALA A 199 6.93 13.41 12.27
N THR A 200 6.45 12.90 11.12
CA THR A 200 5.04 12.55 10.91
C THR A 200 4.86 11.03 10.83
N PHE A 201 3.90 10.47 11.56
CA PHE A 201 3.63 9.03 11.57
C PHE A 201 2.25 8.69 11.00
N PHE A 202 2.22 7.70 10.11
CA PHE A 202 1.05 7.26 9.36
C PHE A 202 0.75 5.80 9.73
N ALA A 203 -0.26 5.56 10.54
CA ALA A 203 -0.62 4.20 10.94
C ALA A 203 -1.38 3.48 9.84
N GLU A 204 -0.87 2.33 9.41
CA GLU A 204 -1.64 1.41 8.59
C GLU A 204 -2.57 0.56 9.48
N THR A 205 -3.87 0.72 9.24
CA THR A 205 -4.95 0.11 10.02
C THR A 205 -5.99 -0.52 9.09
N LEU A 206 -5.52 -1.23 8.07
CA LEU A 206 -6.39 -1.94 7.13
C LEU A 206 -6.63 -3.35 7.68
N GLY A 207 -7.86 -3.86 7.52
CA GLY A 207 -8.19 -5.22 7.94
C GLY A 207 -8.16 -5.49 9.45
N CYS A 208 -7.98 -4.47 10.29
CA CYS A 208 -7.99 -4.62 11.74
C CYS A 208 -9.39 -4.46 12.36
N ARG A 209 -9.57 -5.05 13.54
CA ARG A 209 -10.80 -4.93 14.34
C ARG A 209 -10.89 -3.54 15.00
N LEU A 210 -12.12 -3.13 15.31
CA LEU A 210 -12.43 -1.82 15.90
C LEU A 210 -11.70 -1.58 17.24
N ASP A 211 -11.61 -2.60 18.09
CA ASP A 211 -10.90 -2.54 19.37
C ASP A 211 -9.38 -2.39 19.19
N GLN A 212 -8.79 -3.07 18.20
CA GLN A 212 -7.36 -2.93 17.89
C GLN A 212 -7.03 -1.50 17.45
N VAL A 213 -7.88 -0.88 16.63
CA VAL A 213 -7.72 0.52 16.26
C VAL A 213 -7.89 1.44 17.46
N THR A 214 -8.91 1.19 18.27
CA THR A 214 -9.19 2.01 19.46
C THR A 214 -8.04 1.97 20.46
N ALA A 215 -7.32 0.84 20.55
CA ALA A 215 -6.14 0.69 21.39
C ALA A 215 -5.00 1.63 20.98
N LEU A 216 -4.93 2.08 19.71
CA LEU A 216 -3.90 3.00 19.20
C LEU A 216 -4.11 4.47 19.59
N ARG A 217 -5.14 4.80 20.39
CA ARG A 217 -5.47 6.20 20.75
C ARG A 217 -4.30 6.97 21.35
N SER A 218 -3.46 6.31 22.16
CA SER A 218 -2.28 6.91 22.80
C SER A 218 -0.99 6.76 22.01
N ALA A 219 -1.02 6.15 20.82
CA ALA A 219 0.17 5.85 20.03
C ALA A 219 0.86 7.08 19.43
N GLY A 220 0.14 8.21 19.35
CA GLY A 220 0.67 9.47 18.85
C GLY A 220 0.79 9.54 17.32
N PHE A 221 -0.03 8.79 16.57
CA PHE A 221 -0.07 8.88 15.11
C PHE A 221 -0.68 10.19 14.60
N ASP A 222 -0.12 10.75 13.54
CA ASP A 222 -0.63 11.97 12.89
C ASP A 222 -1.76 11.65 11.90
N TYR A 223 -1.72 10.47 11.29
CA TYR A 223 -2.72 10.02 10.32
C TYR A 223 -2.95 8.51 10.41
N MET A 224 -4.12 8.07 9.95
CA MET A 224 -4.49 6.66 9.85
C MET A 224 -5.05 6.31 8.48
N PHE A 225 -4.65 5.17 7.92
CA PHE A 225 -5.25 4.66 6.69
C PHE A 225 -6.62 4.01 6.94
N ASN A 226 -7.61 4.34 6.12
CA ASN A 226 -8.96 3.81 6.25
C ASN A 226 -9.31 2.81 5.13
N SER A 227 -10.43 2.11 5.30
CA SER A 227 -10.83 1.02 4.42
C SER A 227 -11.68 1.48 3.22
N ALA A 228 -11.66 2.77 2.87
CA ALA A 228 -12.48 3.36 1.80
C ALA A 228 -12.39 2.62 0.45
N ARG A 229 -11.24 1.99 0.16
CA ARG A 229 -11.00 1.15 -1.02
C ARG A 229 -12.05 0.07 -1.25
N TRP A 230 -12.53 -0.56 -0.17
CA TRP A 230 -13.45 -1.69 -0.23
C TRP A 230 -14.91 -1.29 -0.07
N TRP A 231 -15.19 0.01 0.02
CA TRP A 231 -16.54 0.51 0.15
C TRP A 231 -17.32 0.42 -1.16
N ASP A 232 -18.59 0.03 -1.04
CA ASP A 232 -19.54 -0.18 -2.13
C ASP A 232 -20.33 1.10 -2.49
N PHE A 233 -20.01 2.23 -1.83
CA PHE A 233 -20.73 3.51 -1.93
C PHE A 233 -22.19 3.47 -1.45
N ARG A 234 -22.57 2.45 -0.68
CA ARG A 234 -23.95 2.25 -0.22
C ARG A 234 -24.04 1.92 1.26
N SER A 235 -23.20 1.01 1.73
CA SER A 235 -23.23 0.50 3.09
C SER A 235 -22.80 1.57 4.11
N PRO A 236 -23.35 1.58 5.34
CA PRO A 236 -23.04 2.62 6.32
C PRO A 236 -21.66 2.46 6.97
N TRP A 237 -21.05 1.28 6.88
CA TRP A 237 -19.87 0.89 7.67
C TRP A 237 -18.67 1.84 7.50
N LEU A 238 -18.49 2.46 6.33
CA LEU A 238 -17.36 3.38 6.13
C LEU A 238 -17.56 4.68 6.92
N LEU A 239 -18.81 5.16 7.02
CA LEU A 239 -19.15 6.33 7.82
C LEU A 239 -19.03 6.02 9.31
N GLU A 240 -19.42 4.81 9.72
CA GLU A 240 -19.25 4.32 11.09
C GLU A 240 -17.76 4.21 11.47
N GLN A 241 -16.94 3.66 10.55
CA GLN A 241 -15.48 3.62 10.69
C GLN A 241 -14.91 5.03 10.82
N TYR A 242 -15.29 5.95 9.94
CA TYR A 242 -14.85 7.34 9.99
C TYR A 242 -15.22 8.01 11.32
N ASN A 243 -16.47 7.87 11.77
CA ASN A 243 -16.93 8.45 13.03
C ASN A 243 -16.19 7.87 14.24
N SER A 244 -15.80 6.60 14.19
CA SER A 244 -15.04 5.96 15.26
C SER A 244 -13.57 6.44 15.28
N PHE A 245 -12.93 6.51 14.10
CA PHE A 245 -11.49 6.71 14.01
C PHE A 245 -11.07 8.18 14.00
N ARG A 246 -11.95 9.10 13.61
CA ARG A 246 -11.67 10.55 13.56
C ARG A 246 -11.27 11.17 14.90
N HIS A 247 -11.53 10.48 16.01
CA HIS A 247 -11.14 10.90 17.36
C HIS A 247 -9.75 10.40 17.77
N ILE A 248 -9.13 9.55 16.95
CA ILE A 248 -7.78 9.03 17.15
C ILE A 248 -6.81 9.85 16.29
N ALA A 249 -6.99 9.82 14.97
CA ALA A 249 -6.23 10.63 14.03
C ALA A 249 -7.03 10.89 12.74
N PRO A 250 -6.75 11.98 12.01
CA PRO A 250 -7.29 12.21 10.67
C PRO A 250 -7.01 11.05 9.71
N SER A 251 -7.97 10.75 8.83
CA SER A 251 -7.84 9.61 7.92
C SER A 251 -7.16 9.94 6.60
N ILE A 252 -6.55 8.91 6.00
CA ILE A 252 -6.06 8.86 4.62
C ILE A 252 -6.82 7.77 3.88
N ALA A 253 -7.37 8.11 2.72
CA ALA A 253 -8.01 7.15 1.82
C ALA A 253 -7.17 6.93 0.56
N PHE A 254 -7.43 5.81 -0.12
CA PHE A 254 -6.81 5.51 -1.40
C PHE A 254 -7.77 4.72 -2.29
N PRO A 255 -7.73 4.93 -3.62
CA PRO A 255 -8.51 4.14 -4.57
C PRO A 255 -7.89 2.75 -4.83
N GLU A 256 -6.59 2.57 -4.57
CA GLU A 256 -5.82 1.32 -4.52
C GLU A 256 -4.50 1.56 -3.76
N SER A 257 -3.88 0.50 -3.25
CA SER A 257 -2.55 0.50 -2.62
C SER A 257 -1.66 -0.59 -3.26
N HIS A 258 -0.43 -0.73 -2.78
CA HIS A 258 0.48 -1.79 -3.24
C HIS A 258 -0.04 -3.21 -2.92
N ASP A 259 -0.82 -3.39 -1.84
CA ASP A 259 -1.37 -4.70 -1.46
C ASP A 259 -2.63 -5.09 -2.24
N THR A 260 -3.29 -4.13 -2.87
CA THR A 260 -4.59 -4.36 -3.52
C THR A 260 -4.44 -4.77 -4.98
N GLU A 261 -5.40 -5.54 -5.48
CA GLU A 261 -5.62 -5.64 -6.93
C GLU A 261 -5.84 -4.25 -7.52
N ARG A 262 -5.31 -4.02 -8.73
CA ARG A 262 -5.46 -2.75 -9.42
C ARG A 262 -6.93 -2.53 -9.80
N VAL A 263 -7.43 -1.30 -9.65
CA VAL A 263 -8.81 -0.90 -9.96
C VAL A 263 -9.22 -1.31 -11.37
N ALA A 264 -8.33 -1.18 -12.35
CA ALA A 264 -8.61 -1.57 -13.74
C ALA A 264 -8.92 -3.07 -13.87
N THR A 265 -8.21 -3.91 -13.12
CA THR A 265 -8.39 -5.36 -13.12
C THR A 265 -9.70 -5.75 -12.45
N ASP A 266 -10.03 -5.12 -11.31
CA ASP A 266 -11.32 -5.36 -10.63
C ASP A 266 -12.52 -4.94 -11.48
N LEU A 267 -12.45 -3.77 -12.13
CA LEU A 267 -13.51 -3.29 -13.02
C LEU A 267 -13.71 -4.24 -14.20
N GLN A 268 -12.61 -4.72 -14.80
CA GLN A 268 -12.68 -5.67 -15.90
C GLN A 268 -13.28 -7.01 -15.46
N ARG A 269 -12.89 -7.54 -14.28
CA ARG A 269 -13.50 -8.75 -13.69
C ARG A 269 -14.99 -8.56 -13.42
N GLY A 270 -15.40 -7.35 -13.04
CA GLY A 270 -16.80 -6.95 -12.88
C GLY A 270 -17.57 -6.70 -14.18
N GLY A 271 -16.99 -6.99 -15.35
CA GLY A 271 -17.62 -6.84 -16.66
C GLY A 271 -17.50 -5.46 -17.29
N LEU A 272 -16.77 -4.53 -16.66
CA LEU A 272 -16.56 -3.17 -17.17
C LEU A 272 -15.19 -3.08 -17.88
N GLY A 273 -15.21 -3.37 -19.19
CA GLY A 273 -14.02 -3.33 -20.05
C GLY A 273 -13.87 -2.06 -20.89
N ASP A 274 -14.91 -1.23 -20.99
CA ASP A 274 -14.90 0.00 -21.79
C ASP A 274 -13.88 1.01 -21.23
N PRO A 275 -12.89 1.46 -22.03
CA PRO A 275 -11.84 2.35 -21.54
C PRO A 275 -12.35 3.69 -20.98
N ALA A 276 -13.40 4.27 -21.55
CA ALA A 276 -13.94 5.55 -21.11
C ALA A 276 -14.69 5.40 -19.78
N LEU A 277 -15.36 4.26 -19.57
CA LEU A 277 -15.97 3.94 -18.27
C LEU A 277 -14.92 3.61 -17.21
N ILE A 278 -13.82 2.92 -17.56
CA ILE A 278 -12.69 2.67 -16.64
C ILE A 278 -12.09 4.00 -16.18
N GLU A 279 -11.81 4.91 -17.11
CA GLU A 279 -11.31 6.25 -16.79
C GLU A 279 -12.24 6.98 -15.81
N ARG A 280 -13.56 6.99 -16.08
CA ARG A 280 -14.54 7.64 -15.21
C ARG A 280 -14.53 7.03 -13.82
N ALA A 281 -14.40 5.71 -13.71
CA ALA A 281 -14.30 5.02 -12.43
C ALA A 281 -13.01 5.38 -11.68
N TYR A 282 -11.86 5.51 -12.36
CA TYR A 282 -10.61 5.96 -11.76
C TYR A 282 -10.74 7.38 -11.18
N LYS A 283 -11.26 8.31 -12.00
CA LYS A 283 -11.50 9.70 -11.58
C LYS A 283 -12.46 9.77 -10.39
N MET A 284 -13.56 9.02 -10.43
CA MET A 284 -14.54 8.98 -9.35
C MET A 284 -13.92 8.44 -8.05
N ARG A 285 -13.19 7.32 -8.11
CA ARG A 285 -12.56 6.72 -6.92
C ARG A 285 -11.48 7.61 -6.32
N TYR A 286 -10.66 8.25 -7.16
CA TYR A 286 -9.67 9.22 -6.67
C TYR A 286 -10.34 10.45 -6.04
N LEU A 287 -11.34 11.03 -6.71
CA LEU A 287 -12.08 12.18 -6.20
C LEU A 287 -12.74 11.86 -4.87
N PHE A 288 -13.37 10.68 -4.75
CA PHE A 288 -13.94 10.23 -3.50
C PHE A 288 -12.88 10.15 -2.39
N ALA A 289 -11.76 9.46 -2.63
CA ALA A 289 -10.70 9.35 -1.63
C ALA A 289 -10.16 10.73 -1.20
N ALA A 290 -9.97 11.64 -2.14
CA ALA A 290 -9.47 12.99 -1.91
C ALA A 290 -10.45 13.92 -1.17
N VAL A 291 -11.77 13.69 -1.29
CA VAL A 291 -12.82 14.49 -0.64
C VAL A 291 -13.24 13.90 0.71
N PHE A 292 -13.25 12.58 0.82
CA PHE A 292 -13.71 11.87 2.01
C PHE A 292 -12.74 11.98 3.19
N SER A 293 -11.44 11.93 2.90
CA SER A 293 -10.37 11.88 3.90
C SER A 293 -9.58 13.18 3.96
N THR A 294 -8.84 13.38 5.07
CA THR A 294 -7.91 14.52 5.19
C THR A 294 -6.71 14.38 4.27
N GLY A 295 -6.29 13.14 4.00
CA GLY A 295 -5.26 12.83 3.00
C GLY A 295 -5.70 11.81 1.97
N VAL A 296 -4.93 11.73 0.89
CA VAL A 296 -5.11 10.78 -0.20
C VAL A 296 -3.79 10.15 -0.60
N MET A 297 -3.82 8.87 -0.94
CA MET A 297 -2.67 8.15 -1.49
C MET A 297 -3.03 7.49 -2.82
N ILE A 298 -2.08 7.47 -3.77
CA ILE A 298 -2.11 6.53 -4.91
C ILE A 298 -0.74 5.87 -5.09
N PRO A 299 -0.68 4.62 -5.57
CA PRO A 299 0.56 3.99 -5.99
C PRO A 299 0.92 4.35 -7.42
N VAL A 300 2.21 4.31 -7.71
CA VAL A 300 2.74 4.35 -9.07
C VAL A 300 1.98 3.38 -9.98
N GLY A 301 1.65 3.84 -11.18
CA GLY A 301 0.86 3.09 -12.14
C GLY A 301 -0.63 3.40 -12.12
N PHE A 302 -1.16 3.99 -11.05
CA PHE A 302 -2.58 4.32 -10.95
C PHE A 302 -2.94 5.36 -12.02
N GLU A 303 -2.10 6.37 -12.17
CA GLU A 303 -2.22 7.44 -13.15
C GLU A 303 -2.13 6.94 -14.61
N TYR A 304 -1.64 5.72 -14.81
CA TYR A 304 -1.52 5.05 -16.11
C TYR A 304 -2.54 3.92 -16.29
N GLY A 305 -3.38 3.63 -15.28
CA GLY A 305 -4.33 2.53 -15.33
C GLY A 305 -3.69 1.14 -15.38
N PHE A 306 -2.58 0.95 -14.66
CA PHE A 306 -1.91 -0.36 -14.56
C PHE A 306 -2.88 -1.46 -14.13
N ARG A 307 -2.68 -2.66 -14.67
CA ARG A 307 -3.53 -3.84 -14.41
C ARG A 307 -2.82 -4.90 -13.56
N THR A 308 -1.50 -4.96 -13.65
CA THR A 308 -0.70 -5.91 -12.87
C THR A 308 -0.59 -5.42 -11.43
N LYS A 309 -0.88 -6.32 -10.48
CA LYS A 309 -0.68 -6.07 -9.05
C LYS A 309 0.79 -5.75 -8.78
N LEU A 310 1.05 -4.87 -7.83
CA LEU A 310 2.41 -4.71 -7.29
C LEU A 310 2.76 -5.97 -6.48
N ASP A 311 4.02 -6.36 -6.53
CA ASP A 311 4.54 -7.62 -6.01
C ASP A 311 5.78 -7.27 -5.20
N VAL A 312 5.81 -7.69 -3.94
CA VAL A 312 6.88 -7.33 -3.02
C VAL A 312 8.11 -8.23 -3.16
N VAL A 313 8.07 -9.22 -4.05
CA VAL A 313 9.16 -10.15 -4.35
C VAL A 313 9.61 -10.02 -5.81
N GLN A 314 8.65 -10.06 -6.75
CA GLN A 314 8.92 -10.20 -8.18
C GLN A 314 8.46 -8.98 -8.99
N HIS A 315 9.35 -7.99 -9.17
CA HIS A 315 9.27 -7.07 -10.31
C HIS A 315 10.64 -6.94 -10.97
N ALA A 316 10.66 -6.91 -12.31
CA ALA A 316 11.87 -6.58 -13.04
C ALA A 316 12.16 -5.08 -12.88
N PRO A 317 13.37 -4.68 -12.44
CA PRO A 317 13.77 -3.28 -12.39
C PRO A 317 13.53 -2.58 -13.73
N GLY A 318 12.95 -1.38 -13.72
CA GLY A 318 12.74 -0.58 -14.94
C GLY A 318 11.53 -0.96 -15.81
N ALA A 319 10.63 -1.83 -15.34
CA ALA A 319 9.42 -2.21 -16.09
C ALA A 319 8.41 -1.05 -16.31
N LEU A 320 8.59 0.08 -15.63
CA LEU A 320 7.87 1.33 -15.91
C LEU A 320 8.06 1.79 -17.36
N GLY A 321 9.25 1.62 -17.95
CA GLY A 321 9.55 2.06 -19.32
C GLY A 321 8.71 1.35 -20.39
N ALA A 322 8.39 0.07 -20.20
CA ALA A 322 7.56 -0.70 -21.14
C ALA A 322 6.05 -0.48 -20.92
N ALA A 323 5.62 -0.24 -19.67
CA ALA A 323 4.20 -0.06 -19.33
C ALA A 323 3.71 1.40 -19.51
N ALA A 324 4.56 2.41 -19.26
CA ALA A 324 4.21 3.82 -19.36
C ALA A 324 4.00 4.29 -20.82
N VAL A 325 4.70 3.69 -21.78
CA VAL A 325 4.64 4.09 -23.20
C VAL A 325 3.27 3.81 -23.84
N ARG A 326 2.46 2.90 -23.29
CA ARG A 326 1.12 2.60 -23.82
C ARG A 326 -0.02 3.45 -23.25
N TYR A 327 0.17 4.11 -22.11
CA TYR A 327 -0.95 4.74 -21.39
C TYR A 327 -0.58 6.11 -20.78
N LEU A 328 0.04 6.99 -21.57
CA LEU A 328 0.22 8.42 -21.27
C LEU A 328 -1.14 9.14 -21.24
N TRP A 329 -1.94 8.86 -20.20
CA TRP A 329 -3.35 9.25 -20.11
C TRP A 329 -3.56 10.68 -19.57
N LEU A 330 -2.50 11.37 -19.11
CA LEU A 330 -2.54 12.75 -18.59
C LEU A 330 -1.85 13.80 -19.50
N HIS A 331 -1.43 13.42 -20.72
CA HIS A 331 -0.79 14.32 -21.68
C HIS A 331 -1.52 14.46 -23.02
N ARG A 332 -2.86 14.36 -23.02
CA ARG A 332 -3.62 15.07 -24.06
C ARG A 332 -3.50 16.58 -23.82
N ARG A 333 -2.34 17.15 -24.17
CA ARG A 333 -2.25 18.55 -24.55
C ARG A 333 -3.35 18.74 -25.58
N ARG A 334 -4.31 19.64 -25.30
CA ARG A 334 -5.15 20.21 -26.35
C ARG A 334 -4.17 20.76 -27.38
N GLN A 335 -4.03 20.11 -28.53
CA GLN A 335 -3.43 20.79 -29.66
C GLN A 335 -4.31 22.03 -29.91
N PRO A 336 -3.75 23.24 -29.96
CA PRO A 336 -4.52 24.36 -30.46
C PRO A 336 -4.92 23.98 -31.88
N HIS A 337 -6.22 24.01 -32.18
CA HIS A 337 -6.70 23.92 -33.53
C HIS A 337 -5.91 24.94 -34.36
N ALA A 338 -5.11 24.45 -35.30
CA ALA A 338 -4.57 25.27 -36.37
C ALA A 338 -5.77 25.83 -37.13
N GLY A 339 -6.14 27.07 -36.81
CA GLY A 339 -7.09 27.85 -37.57
C GLY A 339 -6.49 28.05 -38.96
N GLY A 340 -6.86 27.18 -39.89
CA GLY A 340 -6.66 27.42 -41.30
C GLY A 340 -7.48 28.64 -41.71
N HIS A 341 -6.81 29.77 -41.87
CA HIS A 341 -7.33 30.86 -42.66
C HIS A 341 -7.44 30.41 -44.12
N SER A 342 -8.66 30.29 -44.61
CA SER A 342 -8.97 30.51 -46.01
C SER A 342 -10.20 31.43 -46.08
N GLY A 343 -9.97 32.64 -46.59
CA GLY A 343 -11.02 33.60 -46.87
C GLY A 343 -11.76 33.23 -48.15
N ALA A 344 -13.08 33.35 -48.14
CA ALA A 344 -13.89 33.57 -49.33
C ALA A 344 -15.21 34.28 -48.96
N GLN A 345 -15.23 35.57 -49.28
CA GLN A 345 -16.33 36.44 -49.73
C GLN A 345 -17.80 36.16 -49.35
N ARG A 346 -18.33 37.15 -48.61
CA ARG A 346 -19.60 37.91 -48.80
C ARG A 346 -20.84 37.19 -49.33
N GLY A 347 -21.87 37.18 -48.49
CA GLY A 347 -23.29 37.21 -48.88
C GLY A 347 -24.12 37.90 -47.79
N ARG A 348 -24.69 39.08 -48.10
CA ARG A 348 -25.57 39.87 -47.22
C ARG A 348 -27.01 39.29 -47.19
N ARG A 349 -27.71 39.58 -46.08
CA ARG A 349 -29.19 39.57 -45.79
C ARG A 349 -29.59 38.43 -44.84
N ALA A 350 -30.57 38.55 -43.95
CA ALA A 350 -31.27 39.64 -43.28
C ALA A 350 -32.01 38.96 -42.10
N THR A 351 -32.05 39.57 -40.92
CA THR A 351 -33.04 39.23 -39.87
C THR A 351 -34.36 39.94 -40.22
N PRO A 352 -35.53 39.35 -39.92
CA PRO A 352 -36.14 39.54 -38.60
C PRO A 352 -37.05 38.40 -38.12
N GLY A 353 -37.46 38.45 -36.83
CA GLY A 353 -38.72 37.83 -36.41
C GLY A 353 -38.71 37.20 -35.04
N ALA A 354 -39.03 38.00 -34.02
CA ALA A 354 -39.45 37.53 -32.71
C ALA A 354 -40.84 36.88 -32.80
N HIS A 355 -41.07 35.76 -32.10
CA HIS A 355 -42.39 35.41 -31.59
C HIS A 355 -42.30 34.74 -30.22
N ARG A 356 -43.33 35.03 -29.42
CA ARG A 356 -43.47 34.91 -27.98
C ARG A 356 -44.62 33.94 -27.70
N ARG A 357 -44.54 33.21 -26.58
CA ARG A 357 -45.60 32.40 -25.90
C ARG A 357 -45.90 31.05 -26.59
N SER A 358 -46.20 29.94 -25.91
CA SER A 358 -47.02 29.78 -24.71
C SER A 358 -46.68 28.52 -23.90
N ARG A 359 -47.11 28.55 -22.62
CA ARG A 359 -47.22 27.45 -21.65
C ARG A 359 -48.22 26.37 -22.08
N SER A 360 -47.93 25.12 -21.74
CA SER A 360 -48.84 24.02 -21.30
C SER A 360 -48.08 22.69 -21.52
N GLY A 361 -48.06 21.66 -20.69
CA GLY A 361 -48.72 21.36 -19.42
C GLY A 361 -48.11 20.04 -18.91
N LEU A 362 -48.12 19.85 -17.59
CA LEU A 362 -47.86 18.56 -16.95
C LEU A 362 -49.03 17.60 -17.21
N PRO A 363 -48.77 16.29 -17.20
CA PRO A 363 -49.67 15.43 -16.42
C PRO A 363 -48.91 14.54 -15.44
N ALA A 364 -49.67 14.17 -14.41
CA ALA A 364 -49.27 13.49 -13.20
C ALA A 364 -49.13 11.98 -13.34
N ALA A 365 -48.40 11.44 -12.36
CA ALA A 365 -48.48 10.14 -11.69
C ALA A 365 -49.36 9.02 -12.28
N SER A 366 -48.74 7.83 -12.38
CA SER A 366 -49.42 6.56 -12.15
C SER A 366 -48.58 5.67 -11.22
N SER A 367 -49.30 5.07 -10.28
CA SER A 367 -48.85 4.24 -9.17
C SER A 367 -49.06 2.76 -9.48
N VAL A 368 -48.04 1.92 -9.29
CA VAL A 368 -48.13 0.45 -9.03
C VAL A 368 -46.77 0.05 -8.43
N GLY A 369 -46.59 -0.76 -7.38
CA GLY A 369 -47.47 -1.52 -6.52
C GLY A 369 -46.65 -1.95 -5.30
N ARG A 370 -47.35 -2.15 -4.19
CA ARG A 370 -46.85 -2.50 -2.86
C ARG A 370 -46.60 -4.01 -2.83
N ALA A 371 -45.40 -4.45 -2.43
CA ALA A 371 -45.17 -5.81 -1.96
C ALA A 371 -44.42 -5.74 -0.61
N VAL A 372 -45.14 -6.09 0.45
CA VAL A 372 -44.63 -6.31 1.80
C VAL A 372 -44.34 -7.79 1.93
N VAL A 373 -43.09 -8.20 2.15
CA VAL A 373 -42.75 -9.50 2.75
C VAL A 373 -41.46 -9.34 3.56
N GLY A 374 -41.57 -9.61 4.86
CA GLY A 374 -40.59 -10.36 5.66
C GLY A 374 -39.25 -9.69 5.97
N ALA A 375 -39.18 -9.06 7.15
CA ALA A 375 -37.91 -8.78 7.82
C ALA A 375 -37.19 -10.10 8.17
N VAL A 376 -36.03 -10.30 7.58
CA VAL A 376 -34.96 -11.17 8.11
C VAL A 376 -33.68 -10.37 7.89
N GLY A 377 -33.01 -9.98 8.99
CA GLY A 377 -31.81 -9.14 8.92
C GLY A 377 -30.69 -9.83 8.14
N PRO A 378 -29.93 -9.11 7.29
CA PRO A 378 -28.84 -9.76 6.58
C PRO A 378 -27.59 -9.81 7.46
N GLU A 379 -27.12 -11.03 7.63
CA GLU A 379 -25.79 -11.43 8.04
C GLU A 379 -24.70 -10.60 7.34
N TYR A 380 -23.67 -10.26 8.12
CA TYR A 380 -22.45 -9.60 7.69
C TYR A 380 -21.77 -10.44 6.58
N ARG A 381 -21.91 -10.02 5.31
CA ARG A 381 -21.09 -10.53 4.20
C ARG A 381 -20.02 -9.51 3.86
N SER A 382 -18.94 -9.55 4.61
CA SER A 382 -17.70 -8.86 4.27
C SER A 382 -16.99 -9.60 3.14
N ALA A 383 -16.41 -8.83 2.21
CA ALA A 383 -15.68 -9.33 1.07
C ALA A 383 -14.47 -10.15 1.53
N SER A 384 -14.45 -11.43 1.15
CA SER A 384 -13.39 -12.40 1.41
C SER A 384 -12.01 -11.86 1.03
N TRP A 385 -11.12 -11.82 1.99
CA TRP A 385 -9.71 -11.56 1.83
C TRP A 385 -9.00 -12.87 1.44
N ALA A 386 -8.28 -12.86 0.31
CA ALA A 386 -7.45 -13.98 -0.10
C ALA A 386 -6.10 -13.45 -0.61
N PRO A 387 -4.99 -13.66 0.11
CA PRO A 387 -3.66 -13.44 -0.44
C PRO A 387 -3.29 -14.64 -1.33
N GLY A 388 -3.07 -14.35 -2.61
CA GLY A 388 -2.49 -15.30 -3.55
C GLY A 388 -1.02 -15.55 -3.23
N ALA A 389 -0.72 -16.69 -2.61
CA ALA A 389 0.61 -17.28 -2.56
C ALA A 389 0.54 -18.69 -3.13
N HIS A 390 0.80 -18.84 -4.43
CA HIS A 390 1.05 -20.14 -5.07
C HIS A 390 2.52 -20.23 -5.48
N ALA A 391 3.37 -20.66 -4.55
CA ALA A 391 4.64 -21.28 -4.89
C ALA A 391 4.38 -22.77 -5.19
N GLY A 392 4.40 -23.13 -6.47
CA GLY A 392 4.15 -24.49 -6.94
C GLY A 392 5.26 -25.46 -6.52
N SER A 393 4.97 -26.35 -5.56
CA SER A 393 5.79 -27.54 -5.32
C SER A 393 5.29 -28.70 -6.20
N ARG A 394 6.02 -29.01 -7.27
CA ARG A 394 5.80 -30.25 -8.03
C ARG A 394 6.45 -31.42 -7.29
N ARG A 395 5.66 -32.16 -6.51
CA ARG A 395 5.98 -33.54 -6.11
C ARG A 395 5.88 -34.45 -7.34
N ARG A 396 7.00 -35.03 -7.78
CA ARG A 396 6.99 -36.25 -8.61
C ARG A 396 6.88 -37.46 -7.68
N ARG A 397 5.76 -38.19 -7.74
CA ARG A 397 5.68 -39.61 -7.31
C ARG A 397 5.83 -40.49 -8.55
N GLY A 398 6.56 -41.59 -8.40
CA GLY A 398 6.99 -42.46 -9.48
C GLY A 398 6.04 -43.60 -9.84
N HIS A 399 6.46 -44.29 -10.90
CA HIS A 399 6.25 -45.69 -11.26
C HIS A 399 7.60 -46.12 -11.87
N GLY A 400 8.23 -47.27 -11.63
CA GLY A 400 7.82 -48.56 -11.12
C GLY A 400 8.52 -49.62 -11.99
N ALA A 401 8.98 -50.71 -11.36
CA ALA A 401 9.64 -51.92 -11.93
C ALA A 401 11.15 -51.81 -12.24
N GLY A 402 12.03 -52.73 -11.82
CA GLY A 402 11.86 -53.98 -11.08
C GLY A 402 13.16 -54.80 -11.06
N SER A 403 13.17 -55.82 -10.21
CA SER A 403 14.01 -57.04 -10.21
C SER A 403 15.47 -57.03 -9.66
N HIS A 404 15.60 -57.67 -8.49
CA HIS A 404 16.67 -58.49 -7.85
C HIS A 404 17.73 -59.18 -8.74
N PRO A 405 18.75 -59.91 -8.17
CA PRO A 405 19.15 -60.18 -6.76
C PRO A 405 20.63 -59.80 -6.47
N GLY A 406 21.09 -59.57 -5.23
CA GLY A 406 21.41 -60.56 -4.20
C GLY A 406 22.91 -60.89 -4.16
N TRP A 407 23.65 -60.43 -3.15
CA TRP A 407 24.87 -61.11 -2.68
C TRP A 407 25.22 -60.76 -1.23
N GLN A 408 25.52 -61.79 -0.46
CA GLN A 408 25.97 -61.77 0.93
C GLN A 408 27.48 -61.48 1.01
N GLY A 409 27.95 -60.92 2.12
CA GLY A 409 29.40 -60.90 2.41
C GLY A 409 29.74 -60.18 3.69
N ARG A 410 30.24 -60.94 4.67
CA ARG A 410 30.54 -60.57 6.05
C ARG A 410 31.84 -59.76 6.22
N ASN A 411 32.00 -59.24 7.45
CA ASN A 411 33.19 -59.21 8.32
C ASN A 411 33.52 -57.79 8.82
N HIS A 412 33.37 -57.50 10.12
CA HIS A 412 34.18 -57.88 11.29
C HIS A 412 35.27 -56.83 11.62
N HIS A 413 35.16 -56.36 12.87
CA HIS A 413 36.21 -55.86 13.76
C HIS A 413 36.92 -54.53 13.44
N GLY A 414 36.90 -53.66 14.46
CA GLY A 414 38.15 -53.33 15.13
C GLY A 414 38.36 -51.85 15.46
N ARG A 415 38.04 -51.52 16.71
CA ARG A 415 38.51 -50.39 17.55
C ARG A 415 37.95 -49.00 17.29
#